data_AF-A0A5E4CZG6-F1
#
_entry.id   AF-A0A5E4CZG6-F1
#
_cell.length_a   1.000
_cell.length_b   1.000
_cell.length_c   1.000
_cell.angle_alpha   90.00
_cell.angle_beta   90.00
_cell.angle_gamma   90.00
#
_symmetry.space_group_name_H-M   'P 1'
#
loop_
_entity.id
_entity.type
_entity.pdbx_description
1 polymer ?
#
loop_
_entity_poly.entity_id
_entity_poly.type
_entity_poly.pdbx_seq_one_letter_code
_entity_poly.pdbx_strand_id
1 'polypeptide(L)'
;MWNGVGIFFDSFDNDGKKNNPAIVIVGNNGQIHYDHQNDGATQALASCQRDFRNKPYPVRAKIVYYQKTLTVMINNGFTPNRNDYEFCAKVENMVIPPQGYFGISAATGGLADDHDVLSFLTFQLTEPGKEPPTPDKEISEKEKEKYQEEFEHFQQELDKKKEEFQKDHPDLQGQPADEIFESVGDRELRQIFEGQNRIHLEIKQLNRQLDMILDEQRRYVSSLTEEISKRGSGIPGQHGQVAQQELDTVVKTQHEILRQVNEMKNSMSETVRLVSGIQHPSSAGGVYETTQHFMDIKEHLHIVKRDIDILVQRNVPSNERSKCPELPPFPSCLSTVHFIVFVIVQTLLFIGYIVYRTQQEAAAKKFF
;
A
#
# COMPACT_ATOMS: atom_id res chain seq x y z
N MET A 1 27.39 17.81 9.30
CA MET A 1 26.56 18.35 10.41
C MET A 1 25.52 19.27 9.79
N TRP A 2 24.27 19.26 10.27
CA TRP A 2 23.18 20.10 9.73
C TRP A 2 22.40 20.78 10.86
N ASN A 3 21.72 21.88 10.54
CA ASN A 3 20.77 22.54 11.43
C ASN A 3 19.37 22.44 10.82
N GLY A 4 18.55 21.52 11.32
CA GLY A 4 17.24 21.19 10.75
C GLY A 4 16.88 19.72 11.00
N VAL A 5 16.19 19.11 10.03
CA VAL A 5 15.75 17.72 10.10
C VAL A 5 16.22 16.92 8.90
N GLY A 6 16.72 15.71 9.15
CA GLY A 6 16.93 14.67 8.14
C GLY A 6 15.87 13.58 8.29
N ILE A 7 15.35 13.10 7.16
CA ILE A 7 14.51 11.91 7.09
C ILE A 7 15.30 10.89 6.28
N PHE A 8 15.87 9.90 6.96
CA PHE A 8 16.74 8.90 6.37
C PHE A 8 15.92 7.68 5.94
N PHE A 9 16.15 7.22 4.72
CA PHE A 9 15.64 5.97 4.19
C PHE A 9 16.84 5.00 4.19
N ASP A 10 17.02 4.31 5.31
CA ASP A 10 18.20 3.49 5.56
C ASP A 10 17.97 2.05 5.13
N SER A 11 18.68 1.63 4.08
CA SER A 11 18.54 0.30 3.47
C SER A 11 19.47 -0.74 4.10
N PHE A 12 20.53 -0.33 4.77
CA PHE A 12 21.60 -1.21 5.21
C PHE A 12 21.61 -1.31 6.74
N ASP A 13 21.78 -2.53 7.26
CA ASP A 13 21.83 -2.80 8.70
C ASP A 13 23.29 -2.72 9.17
N ASN A 14 23.74 -1.53 9.55
CA ASN A 14 25.10 -1.34 10.06
C ASN A 14 25.26 -1.92 11.47
N ASP A 15 24.21 -1.89 12.29
CA ASP A 15 24.27 -2.25 13.71
C ASP A 15 23.94 -3.73 14.00
N GLY A 16 23.47 -4.46 12.99
CA GLY A 16 23.18 -5.89 13.02
C GLY A 16 21.89 -6.26 13.76
N LYS A 17 21.01 -5.29 14.06
CA LYS A 17 19.76 -5.54 14.80
C LYS A 17 18.62 -6.04 13.93
N LYS A 18 18.82 -6.19 12.62
CA LYS A 18 17.85 -6.75 11.66
C LYS A 18 16.53 -5.97 11.61
N ASN A 19 16.63 -4.66 11.74
CA ASN A 19 15.52 -3.70 11.75
C ASN A 19 15.46 -2.82 10.50
N ASN A 20 16.23 -3.14 9.45
CA ASN A 20 16.27 -2.43 8.17
C ASN A 20 15.53 -3.22 7.07
N PRO A 21 15.02 -2.57 6.00
CA PRO A 21 15.06 -1.13 5.75
C PRO A 21 14.17 -0.31 6.70
N ALA A 22 14.69 0.84 7.12
CA ALA A 22 14.08 1.71 8.12
C ALA A 22 13.96 3.14 7.60
N ILE A 23 12.91 3.84 8.04
CA ILE A 23 12.75 5.28 7.80
C ILE A 23 12.89 5.97 9.15
N VAL A 24 13.87 6.87 9.29
CA VAL A 24 14.27 7.46 10.56
C VAL A 24 14.26 8.99 10.48
N ILE A 25 13.64 9.64 11.45
CA ILE A 25 13.62 11.11 11.57
C ILE A 25 14.69 11.52 12.58
N VAL A 26 15.62 12.37 12.17
CA VAL A 26 16.70 12.88 13.03
C VAL A 26 16.76 14.40 12.95
N GLY A 27 16.50 15.05 14.09
CA GLY A 27 16.70 16.48 14.25
C GLY A 27 18.14 16.79 14.65
N ASN A 28 18.67 17.92 14.19
CA ASN A 28 20.01 18.38 14.55
C ASN A 28 20.04 19.90 14.64
N ASN A 29 20.82 20.43 15.58
CA ASN A 29 21.00 21.85 15.83
C ASN A 29 22.36 22.38 15.31
N GLY A 30 23.07 21.58 14.51
CA GLY A 30 24.41 21.87 13.99
C GLY A 30 25.56 21.30 14.82
N GLN A 31 25.30 20.70 15.98
CA GLN A 31 26.34 20.21 16.89
C GLN A 31 26.46 18.68 16.95
N ILE A 32 25.44 17.96 16.48
CA ILE A 32 25.39 16.50 16.61
C ILE A 32 26.06 15.87 15.37
N HIS A 33 27.02 14.96 15.59
CA HIS A 33 27.56 14.11 14.55
C HIS A 33 26.62 12.90 14.35
N TYR A 34 26.20 12.64 13.12
CA TYR A 34 25.35 11.49 12.84
C TYR A 34 26.09 10.18 13.07
N ASP A 35 25.52 9.30 13.87
CA ASP A 35 26.10 7.99 14.18
C ASP A 35 25.66 6.94 13.16
N HIS A 36 26.31 6.95 12.00
CA HIS A 36 26.02 6.02 10.90
C HIS A 36 26.32 4.56 11.27
N GLN A 37 27.27 4.28 12.18
CA GLN A 37 27.60 2.90 12.56
C GLN A 37 26.47 2.22 13.35
N ASN A 38 25.63 3.02 14.00
CA ASN A 38 24.48 2.54 14.76
C ASN A 38 23.14 2.97 14.14
N ASP A 39 23.10 3.21 12.82
CA ASP A 39 21.90 3.58 12.06
C ASP A 39 21.14 4.80 12.63
N GLY A 40 21.87 5.70 13.32
CA GLY A 40 21.28 6.84 14.02
C GLY A 40 20.31 6.45 15.14
N ALA A 41 20.30 5.21 15.61
CA ALA A 41 19.26 4.67 16.51
C ALA A 41 19.12 5.46 17.82
N THR A 42 20.22 5.97 18.37
CA THR A 42 20.23 6.79 19.60
C THR A 42 19.82 8.24 19.36
N GLN A 43 19.78 8.67 18.11
CA GLN A 43 19.49 10.03 17.65
C GLN A 43 18.11 10.15 16.99
N ALA A 44 17.45 9.00 16.75
CA ALA A 44 16.14 8.91 16.16
C ALA A 44 15.08 9.56 17.05
N LEU A 45 14.38 10.56 16.51
CA LEU A 45 13.20 11.17 17.15
C LEU A 45 11.96 10.29 16.97
N ALA A 46 11.84 9.66 15.80
CA ALA A 46 10.84 8.66 15.47
C ALA A 46 11.30 7.84 14.25
N SER A 47 10.78 6.63 14.11
CA SER A 47 11.11 5.75 12.99
C SER A 47 9.98 4.77 12.66
N CYS A 48 10.03 4.17 11.48
CA CYS A 48 9.21 3.02 11.12
C CYS A 48 10.01 2.04 10.26
N GLN A 49 9.58 0.77 10.27
CA GLN A 49 10.14 -0.26 9.38
C GLN A 49 9.30 -0.30 8.10
N ARG A 50 9.94 0.02 6.98
CA ARG A 50 9.34 -0.06 5.65
C ARG A 50 10.42 -0.46 4.68
N ASP A 51 10.28 -1.67 4.13
CA ASP A 51 11.06 -2.05 2.96
C ASP A 51 10.60 -1.18 1.79
N PHE A 52 11.48 -0.30 1.29
CA PHE A 52 11.24 0.62 0.17
C PHE A 52 12.06 0.25 -1.07
N ARG A 53 12.75 -0.90 -1.07
CA ARG A 53 13.58 -1.35 -2.19
C ARG A 53 12.77 -2.21 -3.17
N ASN A 54 13.17 -2.23 -4.44
CA ASN A 54 12.67 -3.13 -5.49
C ASN A 54 11.13 -3.22 -5.59
N LYS A 55 10.43 -2.09 -5.45
CA LYS A 55 8.96 -2.03 -5.48
C LYS A 55 8.39 -1.96 -6.89
N PRO A 56 7.22 -2.59 -7.16
CA PRO A 56 6.61 -2.60 -8.48
C PRO A 56 6.19 -1.22 -8.98
N TYR A 57 5.86 -0.31 -8.06
CA TYR A 57 5.57 1.09 -8.36
C TYR A 57 6.49 2.02 -7.56
N PRO A 58 6.70 3.27 -8.02
CA PRO A 58 7.52 4.24 -7.31
C PRO A 58 7.03 4.46 -5.87
N VAL A 59 7.92 4.28 -4.90
CA VAL A 59 7.70 4.63 -3.50
C VAL A 59 7.49 6.15 -3.41
N ARG A 60 6.56 6.58 -2.55
CA ARG A 60 6.30 8.01 -2.33
C ARG A 60 6.39 8.34 -0.85
N ALA A 61 7.17 9.36 -0.53
CA ALA A 61 7.21 9.95 0.80
C ALA A 61 6.42 11.26 0.82
N LYS A 62 5.47 11.36 1.75
CA LYS A 62 4.76 12.60 2.05
C LYS A 62 5.16 13.07 3.44
N ILE A 63 6.02 14.08 3.47
CA ILE A 63 6.59 14.67 4.68
C ILE A 63 5.88 16.00 4.92
N VAL A 64 5.19 16.12 6.05
CA VAL A 64 4.32 17.25 6.37
C VAL A 64 4.79 17.88 7.67
N TYR A 65 5.20 19.14 7.62
CA TYR A 65 5.41 19.96 8.81
C TYR A 65 4.27 20.96 8.96
N TYR A 66 3.39 20.72 9.93
CA TYR A 66 2.20 21.54 10.18
C TYR A 66 2.00 21.70 11.68
N GLN A 67 1.76 22.93 12.15
CA GLN A 67 1.55 23.23 13.57
C GLN A 67 2.60 22.58 14.49
N LYS A 68 3.89 22.80 14.18
CA LYS A 68 5.05 22.22 14.89
C LYS A 68 5.08 20.69 14.95
N THR A 69 4.31 20.02 14.11
CA THR A 69 4.26 18.56 14.03
C THR A 69 4.82 18.13 12.69
N LEU A 70 5.87 17.31 12.73
CA LEU A 70 6.40 16.64 11.54
C LEU A 70 5.76 15.25 11.43
N THR A 71 5.17 14.95 10.28
CA THR A 71 4.55 13.66 9.99
C THR A 71 5.11 13.10 8.69
N VAL A 72 5.50 11.83 8.70
CA VAL A 72 5.98 11.09 7.54
C VAL A 72 4.96 10.01 7.21
N MET A 73 4.48 10.02 5.98
CA MET A 73 3.58 9.00 5.45
C MET A 73 4.16 8.43 4.16
N ILE A 74 4.00 7.14 3.94
CA ILE A 74 4.67 6.39 2.88
C ILE A 74 3.65 5.64 2.04
N ASN A 75 3.72 5.81 0.73
CA ASN A 75 3.18 4.84 -0.21
C ASN A 75 4.27 3.83 -0.51
N ASN A 76 4.05 2.57 -0.15
CA ASN A 76 5.08 1.53 -0.20
C ASN A 76 5.27 0.88 -1.58
N GLY A 77 4.74 1.49 -2.63
CA GLY A 77 5.02 1.10 -4.02
C GLY A 77 4.35 -0.20 -4.46
N PHE A 78 3.32 -0.69 -3.77
CA PHE A 78 2.58 -1.91 -4.15
C PHE A 78 1.36 -1.64 -5.03
N THR A 79 0.91 -0.38 -5.12
CA THR A 79 -0.26 0.00 -5.92
C THR A 79 0.08 1.17 -6.84
N PRO A 80 -0.57 1.28 -8.01
CA PRO A 80 -0.42 2.45 -8.88
C PRO A 80 -1.14 3.69 -8.30
N ASN A 81 -1.95 3.52 -7.25
CA ASN A 81 -2.66 4.62 -6.61
C ASN A 81 -1.70 5.52 -5.85
N ARG A 82 -1.42 6.71 -6.40
CA ARG A 82 -0.49 7.69 -5.83
C ARG A 82 -0.89 8.24 -4.45
N ASN A 83 -2.14 8.04 -4.05
CA ASN A 83 -2.71 8.56 -2.79
C ASN A 83 -2.79 7.52 -1.67
N ASP A 84 -2.35 6.29 -1.92
CA ASP A 84 -2.34 5.19 -0.96
C ASP A 84 -1.19 5.34 0.05
N TYR A 85 -1.35 6.27 1.00
CA TYR A 85 -0.35 6.58 2.01
C TYR A 85 -0.68 5.91 3.33
N GLU A 86 0.32 5.24 3.90
CA GLU A 86 0.29 4.71 5.25
C GLU A 86 1.09 5.59 6.21
N PHE A 87 0.67 5.64 7.47
CA PHE A 87 1.42 6.29 8.52
C PHE A 87 2.77 5.58 8.76
N CYS A 88 3.85 6.36 8.85
CA CYS A 88 5.17 5.86 9.24
C CYS A 88 5.58 6.41 10.60
N ALA A 89 5.81 7.73 10.70
CA ALA A 89 6.39 8.34 11.89
C ALA A 89 5.86 9.76 12.12
N LYS A 90 5.85 10.20 13.38
CA LYS A 90 5.41 11.53 13.80
C LYS A 90 6.30 12.07 14.91
N VAL A 91 6.65 13.35 14.83
CA VAL A 91 7.32 14.10 15.90
C VAL A 91 6.50 15.34 16.21
N GLU A 92 6.02 15.44 17.44
CA GLU A 92 5.28 16.61 17.94
C GLU A 92 6.24 17.64 18.54
N ASN A 93 5.81 18.92 18.55
CA ASN A 93 6.57 20.04 19.09
C ASN A 93 7.99 20.18 18.51
N MET A 94 8.17 19.77 17.25
CA MET A 94 9.45 19.84 16.57
C MET A 94 9.77 21.28 16.19
N VAL A 95 10.98 21.72 16.55
CA VAL A 95 11.51 23.04 16.21
C VAL A 95 12.52 22.86 15.08
N ILE A 96 12.25 23.51 13.95
CA ILE A 96 13.17 23.61 12.81
C ILE A 96 13.38 25.10 12.48
N PRO A 97 14.50 25.47 11.83
CA PRO A 97 14.74 26.86 11.44
C PRO A 97 13.59 27.43 10.58
N PRO A 98 13.29 28.74 10.72
CA PRO A 98 12.20 29.38 9.97
C PRO A 98 12.49 29.51 8.47
N GLN A 99 13.75 29.43 8.08
CA GLN A 99 14.23 29.42 6.70
C GLN A 99 15.23 28.28 6.55
N GLY A 100 15.22 27.61 5.40
CA GLY A 100 16.10 26.50 5.12
C GLY A 100 16.00 26.05 3.67
N TYR A 101 16.80 25.05 3.33
CA TYR A 101 16.82 24.43 2.01
C TYR A 101 16.15 23.07 2.06
N PHE A 102 15.37 22.74 1.03
CA PHE A 102 15.00 21.37 0.76
C PHE A 102 16.11 20.70 -0.04
N GLY A 103 16.39 19.45 0.25
CA GLY A 103 17.41 18.68 -0.44
C GLY A 103 17.16 17.20 -0.34
N ILE A 104 17.73 16.46 -1.27
CA ILE A 104 17.77 15.01 -1.29
C ILE A 104 19.19 14.59 -1.67
N SER A 105 19.68 13.53 -1.05
CA SER A 105 21.02 12.99 -1.28
C SER A 105 20.99 11.49 -1.08
N ALA A 106 21.88 10.78 -1.76
CA ALA A 106 22.09 9.35 -1.60
C ALA A 106 23.59 9.05 -1.61
N ALA A 107 23.96 7.89 -1.08
CA ALA A 107 25.33 7.39 -1.09
C ALA A 107 25.32 5.87 -1.12
N THR A 108 26.40 5.28 -1.63
CA THR A 108 26.65 3.85 -1.66
C THR A 108 27.91 3.50 -0.86
N GLY A 109 28.02 2.24 -0.43
CA GLY A 109 29.17 1.72 0.30
C GLY A 109 29.82 0.56 -0.44
N GLY A 110 30.18 -0.50 0.30
CA GLY A 110 30.65 -1.75 -0.33
C GLY A 110 29.55 -2.49 -1.09
N LEU A 111 28.30 -2.34 -0.65
CA LEU A 111 27.11 -2.70 -1.43
C LEU A 111 26.51 -1.42 -2.02
N ALA A 112 25.92 -1.54 -3.21
CA ALA A 112 25.37 -0.42 -3.96
C ALA A 112 23.96 -0.76 -4.48
N ASP A 113 23.08 0.23 -4.39
CA ASP A 113 21.76 0.27 -5.03
C ASP A 113 21.66 1.56 -5.86
N ASP A 114 20.82 1.56 -6.88
CA ASP A 114 20.43 2.78 -7.59
C ASP A 114 19.42 3.59 -6.76
N HIS A 115 19.62 4.90 -6.71
CA HIS A 115 18.82 5.82 -5.89
C HIS A 115 18.14 6.88 -6.77
N ASP A 116 17.00 6.51 -7.34
CA ASP A 116 16.28 7.37 -8.30
C ASP A 116 15.23 8.25 -7.63
N VAL A 117 15.23 9.54 -7.99
CA VAL A 117 14.21 10.52 -7.57
C VAL A 117 13.44 11.01 -8.78
N LEU A 118 12.20 10.54 -8.94
CA LEU A 118 11.37 10.92 -10.10
C LEU A 118 10.81 12.34 -9.99
N SER A 119 10.50 12.80 -8.78
CA SER A 119 9.94 14.13 -8.55
C SER A 119 10.10 14.56 -7.09
N PHE A 120 10.40 15.84 -6.87
CA PHE A 120 10.41 16.48 -5.55
C PHE A 120 9.42 17.65 -5.56
N LEU A 121 8.27 17.47 -4.92
CA LEU A 121 7.16 18.44 -4.96
C LEU A 121 6.97 19.09 -3.60
N THR A 122 7.03 20.42 -3.53
CA THR A 122 6.86 21.21 -2.31
C THR A 122 5.54 21.97 -2.34
N PHE A 123 4.91 22.06 -1.17
CA PHE A 123 3.63 22.76 -1.00
C PHE A 123 3.69 23.59 0.27
N GLN A 124 3.14 24.80 0.22
CA GLN A 124 2.92 25.62 1.39
C GLN A 124 1.56 25.29 2.02
N LEU A 125 1.53 25.14 3.34
CA LEU A 125 0.30 24.86 4.09
C LEU A 125 -0.16 26.13 4.82
N THR A 126 -1.44 26.48 4.63
CA THR A 126 -2.08 27.61 5.29
C THR A 126 -3.16 27.09 6.23
N GLU A 127 -3.22 27.62 7.46
CA GLU A 127 -4.24 27.20 8.42
C GLU A 127 -5.64 27.67 7.96
N PRO A 128 -6.71 26.87 8.20
CA PRO A 128 -8.07 27.29 7.89
C PRO A 128 -8.40 28.65 8.52
N GLY A 129 -8.90 29.59 7.72
CA GLY A 129 -9.25 30.94 8.17
C GLY A 129 -8.11 31.97 8.08
N LYS A 130 -6.89 31.57 7.68
CA LYS A 130 -5.84 32.49 7.26
C LYS A 130 -5.85 32.66 5.75
N GLU A 131 -5.59 33.87 5.28
CA GLU A 131 -5.37 34.08 3.85
C GLU A 131 -4.07 33.38 3.42
N PRO A 132 -4.08 32.66 2.29
CA PRO A 132 -2.85 32.12 1.74
C PRO A 132 -1.91 33.29 1.46
N PRO A 133 -0.63 33.18 1.80
CA PRO A 133 0.33 34.21 1.46
C PRO A 133 0.31 34.43 -0.05
N THR A 134 0.54 35.68 -0.47
CA THR A 134 0.71 36.00 -1.89
C THR A 134 1.77 35.05 -2.45
N PRO A 135 1.52 34.42 -3.62
CA PRO A 135 2.51 33.60 -4.29
C PRO A 135 3.84 34.36 -4.29
N ASP A 136 4.92 33.70 -3.86
CA ASP A 136 6.25 34.30 -3.95
C ASP A 136 6.43 34.83 -5.37
N LYS A 137 7.09 35.99 -5.50
CA LYS A 137 7.46 36.54 -6.80
C LYS A 137 8.10 35.40 -7.59
N GLU A 138 7.64 35.19 -8.83
CA GLU A 138 8.28 34.24 -9.73
C GLU A 138 9.79 34.44 -9.67
N ILE A 139 10.53 33.33 -9.61
CA ILE A 139 12.00 33.32 -9.62
C ILE A 139 12.45 34.31 -10.69
N SER A 140 13.31 35.26 -10.33
CA SER A 140 13.73 36.28 -11.28
C SER A 140 14.41 35.62 -12.47
N GLU A 141 14.27 36.18 -13.69
CA GLU A 141 14.91 35.61 -14.88
C GLU A 141 16.42 35.40 -14.70
N LYS A 142 17.07 36.29 -13.94
CA LYS A 142 18.49 36.19 -13.59
C LYS A 142 18.80 34.97 -12.71
N GLU A 143 17.94 34.64 -11.76
CA GLU A 143 18.11 33.44 -10.94
C GLU A 143 17.82 32.17 -11.74
N LYS A 144 16.84 32.19 -12.65
CA LYS A 144 16.60 31.06 -13.57
C LYS A 144 17.82 30.77 -14.44
N GLU A 145 18.42 31.81 -15.02
CA GLU A 145 19.64 31.69 -15.83
C GLU A 145 20.80 31.11 -15.01
N LYS A 146 21.00 31.60 -13.78
CA LYS A 146 22.00 31.04 -12.87
C LYS A 146 21.78 29.55 -12.57
N TYR A 147 20.54 29.14 -12.30
CA TYR A 147 20.24 27.72 -12.05
C TYR A 147 20.45 26.85 -13.29
N GLN A 148 20.17 27.39 -14.47
CA GLN A 148 20.43 26.71 -15.75
C GLN A 148 21.94 26.51 -15.96
N GLU A 149 22.76 27.54 -15.71
CA GLU A 149 24.22 27.44 -15.76
C GLU A 149 24.77 26.41 -14.76
N GLU A 150 24.28 26.42 -13.52
CA GLU A 150 24.67 25.44 -12.48
C GLU A 150 24.31 24.01 -12.91
N PHE A 151 23.15 23.80 -13.54
CA PHE A 151 22.72 22.51 -14.07
C PHE A 151 23.61 22.02 -15.22
N GLU A 152 23.92 22.90 -16.17
CA GLU A 152 24.80 22.59 -17.30
C GLU A 152 26.21 22.25 -16.83
N HIS A 153 26.74 22.99 -15.86
CA HIS A 153 28.03 22.68 -15.24
C HIS A 153 28.02 21.30 -14.57
N PHE A 154 26.98 20.98 -13.81
CA PHE A 154 26.84 19.68 -13.16
C PHE A 154 26.78 18.54 -14.18
N GLN A 155 26.06 18.74 -15.29
CA GLN A 155 25.98 17.76 -16.37
C GLN A 155 27.34 17.52 -17.03
N GLN A 156 28.09 18.59 -17.32
CA GLN A 156 29.44 18.48 -17.87
C GLN A 156 30.41 17.74 -16.92
N GLU A 157 30.33 18.03 -15.62
CA GLU A 157 31.16 17.34 -14.62
C GLU A 157 30.82 15.84 -14.53
N LEU A 158 29.53 15.49 -14.61
CA LEU A 158 29.07 14.11 -14.66
C LEU A 158 29.62 13.38 -15.89
N ASP A 159 29.49 13.97 -17.07
CA ASP A 159 29.94 13.36 -18.32
C ASP A 159 31.46 13.17 -18.31
N LYS A 160 32.21 14.15 -17.80
CA LYS A 160 33.66 14.02 -17.59
C LYS A 160 34.01 12.85 -16.66
N LYS A 161 33.32 12.69 -15.53
CA LYS A 161 33.54 11.56 -14.61
C LYS A 161 33.21 10.21 -15.26
N LYS A 162 32.17 10.16 -16.11
CA LYS A 162 31.85 8.95 -16.89
C LYS A 162 32.98 8.60 -17.87
N GLU A 163 33.54 9.58 -18.57
CA GLU A 163 34.68 9.36 -19.46
C GLU A 163 35.93 8.91 -18.71
N GLU A 164 36.24 9.54 -17.56
CA GLU A 164 37.35 9.15 -16.70
C GLU A 164 37.17 7.70 -16.22
N PHE A 165 35.97 7.35 -15.74
CA PHE A 165 35.65 5.99 -15.34
C PHE A 165 35.86 4.98 -16.48
N GLN A 166 35.42 5.30 -17.70
CA GLN A 166 35.57 4.41 -18.85
C GLN A 166 37.02 4.28 -19.35
N LYS A 167 37.87 5.28 -19.10
CA LYS A 167 39.31 5.19 -19.37
C LYS A 167 40.02 4.29 -18.37
N ASP A 168 39.62 4.36 -17.10
CA ASP A 168 40.20 3.56 -16.02
C ASP A 168 39.75 2.09 -16.05
N HIS A 169 38.66 1.78 -16.76
CA HIS A 169 38.08 0.43 -16.89
C HIS A 169 37.95 0.01 -18.37
N PRO A 170 39.08 -0.20 -19.08
CA PRO A 170 39.08 -0.53 -20.51
C PRO A 170 38.49 -1.91 -20.83
N ASP A 171 38.39 -2.79 -19.83
CA ASP A 171 37.74 -4.11 -19.89
C ASP A 171 36.21 -4.04 -19.99
N LEU A 172 35.61 -2.89 -19.67
CA LEU A 172 34.18 -2.61 -19.83
C LEU A 172 33.85 -1.92 -21.17
N GLN A 173 34.85 -1.64 -22.02
CA GLN A 173 34.63 -1.01 -23.34
C GLN A 173 33.94 -1.98 -24.31
N GLY A 174 32.68 -1.69 -24.62
CA GLY A 174 31.90 -2.42 -25.64
C GLY A 174 30.52 -2.89 -25.17
N GLN A 175 30.21 -2.80 -23.88
CA GLN A 175 28.84 -2.91 -23.40
C GLN A 175 28.23 -1.50 -23.39
N PRO A 176 27.18 -1.22 -24.18
CA PRO A 176 26.44 0.03 -24.05
C PRO A 176 26.02 0.19 -22.58
N ALA A 177 26.33 1.33 -21.96
CA ALA A 177 25.88 1.58 -20.59
C ALA A 177 24.36 1.38 -20.46
N ASP A 178 23.61 1.65 -21.53
CA ASP A 178 22.16 1.47 -21.64
C ASP A 178 21.69 -0.01 -21.70
N GLU A 179 22.55 -0.98 -22.03
CA GLU A 179 22.22 -2.42 -21.96
C GLU A 179 22.43 -3.02 -20.57
N ILE A 180 23.13 -2.32 -19.67
CA ILE A 180 23.36 -2.75 -18.29
C ILE A 180 22.15 -2.41 -17.40
N PHE A 181 21.33 -1.43 -17.81
CA PHE A 181 20.12 -1.06 -17.11
C PHE A 181 18.94 -1.92 -17.56
N GLU A 182 18.30 -2.57 -16.58
CA GLU A 182 17.04 -3.28 -16.79
C GLU A 182 16.00 -2.30 -17.36
N SER A 183 15.44 -2.60 -18.53
CA SER A 183 14.42 -1.74 -19.10
C SER A 183 13.20 -1.68 -18.18
N VAL A 184 12.44 -0.57 -18.21
CA VAL A 184 11.21 -0.45 -17.39
C VAL A 184 10.28 -1.65 -17.61
N GLY A 185 10.20 -2.15 -18.86
CA GLY A 185 9.40 -3.33 -19.19
C GLY A 185 9.97 -4.64 -18.60
N ASP A 186 11.29 -4.84 -18.63
CA ASP A 186 11.92 -6.04 -18.05
C ASP A 186 11.76 -6.06 -16.52
N ARG A 187 11.91 -4.89 -15.89
CA ARG A 187 11.71 -4.71 -14.45
C ARG A 187 10.27 -5.00 -14.05
N GLU A 188 9.30 -4.45 -14.78
CA GLU A 188 7.88 -4.73 -14.56
C GLU A 188 7.57 -6.23 -14.70
N LEU A 189 8.10 -6.89 -15.73
CA LEU A 189 7.90 -8.31 -15.97
C LEU A 189 8.50 -9.18 -14.85
N ARG A 190 9.72 -8.86 -14.41
CA ARG A 190 10.38 -9.54 -13.30
C ARG A 190 9.65 -9.32 -11.99
N GLN A 191 9.20 -8.10 -11.71
CA GLN A 191 8.43 -7.80 -10.50
C GLN A 191 7.06 -8.49 -10.49
N ILE A 192 6.41 -8.64 -11.65
CA ILE A 192 5.21 -9.47 -11.79
C ILE A 192 5.55 -10.92 -11.42
N PHE A 193 6.63 -11.47 -11.96
CA PHE A 193 7.01 -12.87 -11.71
C PHE A 193 7.43 -13.12 -10.25
N GLU A 194 8.23 -12.23 -9.66
CA GLU A 194 8.61 -12.27 -8.24
C GLU A 194 7.39 -12.12 -7.33
N GLY A 195 6.49 -11.17 -7.65
CA GLY A 195 5.22 -10.97 -6.96
C GLY A 195 4.32 -12.20 -7.03
N GLN A 196 4.19 -12.82 -8.21
CA GLN A 196 3.44 -14.06 -8.40
C GLN A 196 4.04 -15.21 -7.60
N ASN A 197 5.36 -15.39 -7.61
CA ASN A 197 6.02 -16.44 -6.84
C ASN A 197 5.84 -16.24 -5.33
N ARG A 198 5.89 -14.99 -4.85
CA ARG A 198 5.63 -14.67 -3.44
C ARG A 198 4.18 -14.95 -3.06
N ILE A 199 3.21 -14.51 -3.88
CA ILE A 199 1.79 -14.81 -3.68
C ILE A 199 1.56 -16.32 -3.64
N HIS A 200 2.18 -17.07 -4.55
CA HIS A 200 2.11 -18.54 -4.59
C HIS A 200 2.63 -19.20 -3.31
N LEU A 201 3.75 -18.73 -2.77
CA LEU A 201 4.33 -19.25 -1.52
C LEU A 201 3.42 -18.95 -0.31
N GLU A 202 2.91 -17.72 -0.21
CA GLU A 202 2.01 -17.32 0.88
C GLU A 202 0.68 -18.08 0.82
N ILE A 203 0.09 -18.25 -0.37
CA ILE A 203 -1.12 -19.05 -0.58
C ILE A 203 -0.88 -20.51 -0.17
N LYS A 204 0.26 -21.10 -0.53
CA LYS A 204 0.62 -22.47 -0.10
C LYS A 204 0.78 -22.58 1.42
N GLN A 205 1.39 -21.58 2.05
CA GLN A 205 1.52 -21.54 3.50
C GLN A 205 0.16 -21.42 4.18
N LEU A 206 -0.72 -20.57 3.68
CA LEU A 206 -2.06 -20.39 4.22
C LEU A 206 -2.90 -21.66 4.08
N ASN A 207 -2.80 -22.37 2.95
CA ASN A 207 -3.45 -23.67 2.76
C ASN A 207 -2.96 -24.72 3.79
N ARG A 208 -1.65 -24.77 4.05
CA ARG A 208 -1.08 -25.63 5.10
C ARG A 208 -1.59 -25.27 6.49
N GLN A 209 -1.70 -23.97 6.80
CA GLN A 209 -2.24 -23.50 8.07
C GLN A 209 -3.73 -23.85 8.23
N LEU A 210 -4.53 -23.71 7.17
CA LEU A 210 -5.93 -24.12 7.16
C LEU A 210 -6.08 -25.63 7.39
N ASP A 211 -5.23 -26.46 6.79
CA ASP A 211 -5.21 -27.91 7.03
C ASP A 211 -4.91 -28.25 8.49
N MET A 212 -3.96 -27.55 9.12
CA MET A 212 -3.66 -27.73 10.55
C MET A 212 -4.85 -27.33 11.44
N ILE A 213 -5.48 -26.19 11.17
CA ILE A 213 -6.66 -25.72 11.91
C ILE A 213 -7.83 -26.70 11.74
N LEU A 214 -8.06 -27.21 10.54
CA LEU A 214 -9.10 -28.22 10.28
C LEU A 214 -8.86 -29.51 11.06
N ASP A 215 -7.63 -29.98 11.11
CA ASP A 215 -7.29 -31.20 11.83
C ASP A 215 -7.45 -31.02 13.34
N GLU A 216 -7.04 -29.87 13.88
CA GLU A 216 -7.22 -29.51 15.28
C GLU A 216 -8.72 -29.40 15.66
N GLN A 217 -9.52 -28.73 14.83
CA GLN A 217 -10.98 -28.61 15.05
C GLN A 217 -11.68 -29.97 14.94
N ARG A 218 -11.27 -30.85 14.02
CA ARG A 218 -11.80 -32.23 13.93
C ARG A 218 -11.50 -33.03 15.18
N ARG A 219 -10.25 -32.98 15.67
CA ARG A 219 -9.84 -33.64 16.91
C ARG A 219 -10.63 -33.11 18.10
N TYR A 220 -10.82 -31.80 18.18
CA TYR A 220 -11.61 -31.15 19.24
C TYR A 220 -13.08 -31.60 19.23
N VAL A 221 -13.72 -31.65 18.06
CA VAL A 221 -15.10 -32.14 17.93
C VAL A 221 -15.20 -33.62 18.28
N SER A 222 -14.24 -34.45 17.83
CA SER A 222 -14.20 -35.87 18.18
C SER A 222 -14.02 -36.11 19.68
N SER A 223 -13.11 -35.38 20.34
CA SER A 223 -12.92 -35.51 21.80
C SER A 223 -14.15 -35.04 22.57
N LEU A 224 -14.75 -33.92 22.16
CA LEU A 224 -15.98 -33.41 22.78
C LEU A 224 -17.13 -34.42 22.62
N THR A 225 -17.28 -35.00 21.42
CA THR A 225 -18.31 -36.01 21.14
C THR A 225 -18.09 -37.29 21.96
N GLU A 226 -16.85 -37.74 22.12
CA GLU A 226 -16.51 -38.90 22.95
C GLU A 226 -16.80 -38.65 24.44
N GLU A 227 -16.48 -37.46 24.93
CA GLU A 227 -16.73 -37.05 26.33
C GLU A 227 -18.24 -36.93 26.63
N ILE A 228 -19.03 -36.50 25.63
CA ILE A 228 -20.50 -36.51 25.68
C ILE A 228 -21.04 -37.94 25.73
N SER A 229 -20.52 -38.84 24.88
CA SER A 229 -20.93 -40.25 24.86
C SER A 229 -20.61 -40.99 26.18
N LYS A 230 -19.51 -40.63 26.84
CA LYS A 230 -19.14 -41.15 28.16
C LYS A 230 -19.99 -40.58 29.31
N ARG A 231 -20.45 -39.33 29.23
CA ARG A 231 -21.37 -38.75 30.23
C ARG A 231 -22.83 -39.22 30.06
N GLY A 232 -23.24 -39.60 28.86
CA GLY A 232 -24.58 -40.13 28.59
C GLY A 232 -24.89 -41.52 29.17
N SER A 233 -23.90 -42.21 29.75
CA SER A 233 -24.03 -43.58 30.28
C SER A 233 -24.13 -43.64 31.82
N GLY A 234 -24.30 -42.51 32.53
CA GLY A 234 -24.38 -42.46 33.98
C GLY A 234 -25.57 -41.66 34.54
N ILE A 235 -26.54 -42.38 35.12
CA ILE A 235 -27.54 -41.96 36.13
C ILE A 235 -28.77 -41.15 35.64
N PRO A 236 -30.00 -41.68 35.82
CA PRO A 236 -31.24 -40.95 35.54
C PRO A 236 -31.66 -40.06 36.73
N GLY A 237 -31.66 -38.74 36.55
CA GLY A 237 -32.12 -37.82 37.59
C GLY A 237 -32.07 -36.34 37.21
N GLN A 238 -33.16 -35.85 36.59
CA GLN A 238 -33.78 -34.52 36.73
C GLN A 238 -32.95 -33.20 36.67
N HIS A 239 -31.67 -33.20 36.28
CA HIS A 239 -30.89 -31.99 35.95
C HIS A 239 -30.34 -31.98 34.51
N GLY A 240 -30.74 -32.94 33.67
CA GLY A 240 -30.09 -33.21 32.38
C GLY A 240 -30.56 -32.41 31.16
N GLN A 241 -31.76 -31.82 31.16
CA GLN A 241 -32.33 -31.29 29.92
C GLN A 241 -31.71 -29.95 29.47
N VAL A 242 -31.37 -29.04 30.39
CA VAL A 242 -30.79 -27.73 30.06
C VAL A 242 -29.33 -27.85 29.60
N ALA A 243 -28.55 -28.68 30.30
CA ALA A 243 -27.14 -28.93 29.95
C ALA A 243 -26.99 -29.64 28.59
N GLN A 244 -27.93 -30.53 28.25
CA GLN A 244 -27.89 -31.29 27.00
C GLN A 244 -28.30 -30.44 25.79
N GLN A 245 -29.22 -29.48 25.97
CA GLN A 245 -29.57 -28.49 24.94
C GLN A 245 -28.45 -27.49 24.66
N GLU A 246 -27.80 -26.96 25.70
CA GLU A 246 -26.64 -26.07 25.53
C GLU A 246 -25.48 -26.81 24.85
N LEU A 247 -25.25 -28.07 25.21
CA LEU A 247 -24.21 -28.91 24.63
C LEU A 247 -24.48 -29.29 23.17
N ASP A 248 -25.73 -29.62 22.81
CA ASP A 248 -26.15 -29.81 21.42
C ASP A 248 -25.97 -28.54 20.58
N THR A 249 -26.16 -27.37 21.19
CA THR A 249 -25.96 -26.07 20.54
C THR A 249 -24.47 -25.81 20.30
N VAL A 250 -23.60 -26.18 21.24
CA VAL A 250 -22.14 -26.12 21.09
C VAL A 250 -21.67 -27.07 19.98
N VAL A 251 -22.13 -28.33 19.98
CA VAL A 251 -21.76 -29.31 18.95
C VAL A 251 -22.23 -28.87 17.56
N LYS A 252 -23.46 -28.36 17.42
CA LYS A 252 -23.96 -27.81 16.16
C LYS A 252 -23.16 -26.60 15.69
N THR A 253 -22.78 -25.71 16.60
CA THR A 253 -21.95 -24.54 16.26
C THR A 253 -20.57 -24.96 15.78
N GLN A 254 -19.97 -25.99 16.39
CA GLN A 254 -18.68 -26.53 15.97
C GLN A 254 -18.75 -27.25 14.61
N HIS A 255 -19.84 -27.98 14.34
CA HIS A 255 -20.06 -28.58 13.01
C HIS A 255 -20.21 -27.51 11.91
N GLU A 256 -20.84 -26.38 12.22
CA GLU A 256 -20.96 -25.25 11.28
C GLU A 256 -19.61 -24.56 11.03
N ILE A 257 -18.78 -24.39 12.07
CA ILE A 257 -17.40 -23.89 11.92
C ILE A 257 -16.59 -24.83 11.03
N LEU A 258 -16.66 -26.15 11.25
CA LEU A 258 -15.99 -27.13 10.39
C LEU A 258 -16.44 -27.04 8.93
N ARG A 259 -17.74 -26.83 8.68
CA ARG A 259 -18.28 -26.63 7.33
C ARG A 259 -17.68 -25.40 6.65
N GLN A 260 -17.66 -24.27 7.36
CA GLN A 260 -17.12 -22.99 6.84
C GLN A 260 -15.61 -23.07 6.57
N VAL A 261 -14.84 -23.68 7.47
CA VAL A 261 -13.39 -23.85 7.25
C VAL A 261 -13.12 -24.81 6.09
N ASN A 262 -13.95 -25.84 5.91
CA ASN A 262 -13.83 -26.75 4.76
C ASN A 262 -14.19 -26.07 3.43
N GLU A 263 -15.16 -25.16 3.41
CA GLU A 263 -15.46 -24.30 2.25
C GLU A 263 -14.30 -23.35 1.93
N MET A 264 -13.70 -22.73 2.95
CA MET A 264 -12.50 -21.90 2.81
C MET A 264 -11.32 -22.69 2.24
N LYS A 265 -11.11 -23.93 2.70
CA LYS A 265 -10.10 -24.84 2.15
C LYS A 265 -10.36 -25.14 0.67
N ASN A 266 -11.60 -25.42 0.29
CA ASN A 266 -11.92 -25.74 -1.11
C ASN A 266 -11.67 -24.53 -2.03
N SER A 267 -12.10 -23.33 -1.62
CA SER A 267 -11.83 -22.09 -2.35
C SER A 267 -10.31 -21.79 -2.44
N MET A 268 -9.57 -22.02 -1.36
CA MET A 268 -8.11 -21.84 -1.36
C MET A 268 -7.40 -22.87 -2.24
N SER A 269 -7.86 -24.13 -2.23
CA SER A 269 -7.33 -25.19 -3.10
C SER A 269 -7.59 -24.90 -4.57
N GLU A 270 -8.70 -24.25 -4.91
CA GLU A 270 -9.01 -23.82 -6.27
C GLU A 270 -8.09 -22.66 -6.69
N THR A 271 -7.86 -21.70 -5.78
CA THR A 271 -6.92 -20.59 -5.98
C THR A 271 -5.50 -21.09 -6.23
N VAL A 272 -5.03 -22.09 -5.48
CA VAL A 272 -3.72 -22.74 -5.70
C VAL A 272 -3.62 -23.35 -7.10
N ARG A 273 -4.69 -24.00 -7.59
CA ARG A 273 -4.69 -24.64 -8.92
C ARG A 273 -4.61 -23.59 -10.02
N LEU A 274 -5.36 -22.51 -9.92
CA LEU A 274 -5.34 -21.39 -10.86
C LEU A 274 -3.95 -20.74 -10.93
N VAL A 275 -3.31 -20.51 -9.78
CA VAL A 275 -1.94 -19.95 -9.71
C VAL A 275 -0.90 -20.93 -10.27
N SER A 276 -1.06 -22.24 -10.08
CA SER A 276 -0.13 -23.26 -10.59
C SER A 276 -0.24 -23.53 -12.10
N GLY A 277 -1.36 -23.17 -12.73
CA GLY A 277 -1.59 -23.38 -14.17
C GLY A 277 -0.84 -22.42 -15.09
N ILE A 278 -0.13 -21.42 -14.55
CA ILE A 278 0.46 -20.29 -15.28
C ILE A 278 1.85 -20.65 -15.88
N GLN A 279 2.29 -21.91 -15.86
CA GLN A 279 3.67 -22.28 -16.22
C GLN A 279 4.06 -22.15 -17.71
N HIS A 280 3.17 -21.75 -18.63
CA HIS A 280 3.55 -21.54 -20.04
C HIS A 280 2.79 -20.40 -20.73
N PRO A 281 3.42 -19.24 -21.00
CA PRO A 281 2.94 -18.29 -21.99
C PRO A 281 3.77 -18.42 -23.27
N SER A 282 3.35 -19.26 -24.20
CA SER A 282 3.83 -19.25 -25.58
C SER A 282 2.80 -18.55 -26.46
N SER A 283 2.66 -17.23 -26.35
CA SER A 283 2.22 -16.29 -27.41
C SER A 283 1.74 -14.95 -26.84
N ALA A 284 1.74 -13.93 -27.70
CA ALA A 284 1.30 -12.55 -27.44
C ALA A 284 -0.18 -12.39 -27.00
N GLY A 285 -0.95 -13.48 -26.89
CA GLY A 285 -2.28 -13.51 -26.25
C GLY A 285 -2.26 -13.60 -24.72
N GLY A 286 -1.11 -13.92 -24.11
CA GLY A 286 -1.02 -14.21 -22.68
C GLY A 286 -1.24 -13.03 -21.72
N VAL A 287 -1.11 -11.78 -22.18
CA VAL A 287 -1.25 -10.60 -21.30
C VAL A 287 -2.71 -10.38 -20.86
N TYR A 288 -3.66 -10.61 -21.77
CA TYR A 288 -5.10 -10.54 -21.46
C TYR A 288 -5.54 -11.71 -20.58
N GLU A 289 -5.02 -12.92 -20.85
CA GLU A 289 -5.31 -14.13 -20.08
C GLU A 289 -4.76 -14.03 -18.65
N THR A 290 -3.53 -13.53 -18.48
CA THR A 290 -2.91 -13.29 -17.16
C THR A 290 -3.66 -12.22 -16.34
N THR A 291 -4.17 -11.18 -17.00
CA THR A 291 -4.96 -10.12 -16.34
C THR A 291 -6.30 -10.67 -15.84
N GLN A 292 -6.94 -11.55 -16.60
CA GLN A 292 -8.20 -12.19 -16.22
C GLN A 292 -8.01 -13.14 -15.04
N HIS A 293 -6.95 -13.94 -15.07
CA HIS A 293 -6.58 -14.80 -13.94
C HIS A 293 -6.28 -14.03 -12.65
N PHE A 294 -5.66 -12.84 -12.76
CA PHE A 294 -5.44 -11.99 -11.59
C PHE A 294 -6.74 -11.47 -10.98
N MET A 295 -7.72 -11.10 -11.83
CA MET A 295 -9.04 -10.68 -11.36
C MET A 295 -9.79 -11.83 -10.67
N ASP A 296 -9.68 -13.05 -11.20
CA ASP A 296 -10.27 -14.24 -10.57
C ASP A 296 -9.60 -14.54 -9.22
N ILE A 297 -8.28 -14.52 -9.13
CA ILE A 297 -7.53 -14.70 -7.87
C ILE A 297 -7.93 -13.64 -6.83
N LYS A 298 -8.04 -12.38 -7.25
CA LYS A 298 -8.47 -11.27 -6.40
C LYS A 298 -9.87 -11.50 -5.83
N GLU A 299 -10.81 -11.98 -6.65
CA GLU A 299 -12.17 -12.29 -6.22
C GLU A 299 -12.19 -13.43 -5.19
N HIS A 300 -11.47 -14.53 -5.47
CA HIS A 300 -11.36 -15.65 -4.54
C HIS A 300 -10.72 -15.25 -3.19
N LEU A 301 -9.70 -14.38 -3.21
CA LEU A 301 -9.10 -13.83 -2.00
C LEU A 301 -10.06 -12.93 -1.21
N HIS A 302 -10.91 -12.16 -1.89
CA HIS A 302 -11.93 -11.36 -1.23
C HIS A 302 -12.98 -12.24 -0.53
N ILE A 303 -13.37 -13.35 -1.14
CA ILE A 303 -14.27 -14.34 -0.53
C ILE A 303 -13.63 -14.93 0.72
N VAL A 304 -12.36 -15.36 0.64
CA VAL A 304 -11.62 -15.92 1.79
C VAL A 304 -11.50 -14.89 2.92
N LYS A 305 -11.15 -13.63 2.61
CA LYS A 305 -11.08 -12.54 3.60
C LYS A 305 -12.41 -12.36 4.32
N ARG A 306 -13.51 -12.29 3.57
CA ARG A 306 -14.85 -12.14 4.13
C ARG A 306 -15.22 -13.30 5.05
N ASP A 307 -14.89 -14.53 4.66
CA ASP A 307 -15.19 -15.72 5.45
C ASP A 307 -14.33 -15.79 6.72
N ILE A 308 -13.09 -15.29 6.69
CA ILE A 308 -12.24 -15.10 7.88
C ILE A 308 -12.84 -14.05 8.82
N ASP A 309 -13.28 -12.90 8.29
CA ASP A 309 -13.88 -11.83 9.10
C ASP A 309 -15.15 -12.34 9.82
N ILE A 310 -15.96 -13.16 9.14
CA ILE A 310 -17.14 -13.82 9.73
C ILE A 310 -16.74 -14.78 10.85
N LEU A 311 -15.67 -15.56 10.69
CA LEU A 311 -15.17 -16.49 11.70
C LEU A 311 -14.64 -15.77 12.94
N VAL A 312 -13.86 -14.70 12.73
CA VAL A 312 -13.29 -13.86 13.80
C VAL A 312 -14.40 -13.20 14.61
N GLN A 313 -15.44 -12.67 13.97
CA GLN A 313 -16.57 -12.06 14.65
C GLN A 313 -17.40 -13.06 15.48
N ARG A 314 -17.34 -14.37 15.14
CA ARG A 314 -18.12 -15.41 15.82
C ARG A 314 -17.41 -16.04 17.02
N ASN A 315 -16.08 -15.96 17.09
CA ASN A 315 -15.24 -16.50 18.18
C ASN A 315 -15.01 -15.52 19.35
N VAL A 316 -15.60 -14.33 19.34
CA VAL A 316 -15.54 -13.41 20.49
C VAL A 316 -16.60 -13.82 21.52
N PRO A 317 -16.24 -14.19 22.77
CA PRO A 317 -17.21 -14.53 23.80
C PRO A 317 -18.12 -13.34 24.07
N SER A 318 -19.42 -13.59 24.00
CA SER A 318 -20.53 -12.63 24.01
C SER A 318 -20.82 -12.00 25.38
N ASN A 319 -19.78 -11.72 26.19
CA ASN A 319 -19.93 -11.07 27.48
C ASN A 319 -19.38 -9.64 27.50
N GLU A 320 -19.63 -8.89 26.42
CA GLU A 320 -19.72 -7.43 26.41
C GLU A 320 -20.24 -7.00 25.03
N ARG A 321 -21.53 -7.23 24.77
CA ARG A 321 -22.20 -6.46 23.72
C ARG A 321 -22.47 -5.06 24.27
N SER A 322 -21.48 -4.19 24.23
CA SER A 322 -21.74 -2.76 24.18
C SER A 322 -22.62 -2.53 22.96
N LYS A 323 -23.93 -2.31 23.17
CA LYS A 323 -24.83 -1.81 22.14
C LYS A 323 -24.19 -0.54 21.58
N CYS A 324 -23.68 -0.58 20.35
CA CYS A 324 -23.38 0.63 19.62
C CYS A 324 -24.68 1.46 19.62
N PRO A 325 -24.63 2.75 19.97
CA PRO A 325 -25.80 3.61 19.83
C PRO A 325 -26.26 3.55 18.38
N GLU A 326 -27.56 3.40 18.15
CA GLU A 326 -28.12 3.50 16.81
C GLU A 326 -27.62 4.80 16.18
N LEU A 327 -26.92 4.67 15.05
CA LEU A 327 -26.50 5.83 14.28
C LEU A 327 -27.76 6.64 13.94
N PRO A 328 -27.80 7.95 14.25
CA PRO A 328 -28.90 8.78 13.80
C PRO A 328 -28.98 8.66 12.27
N PRO A 329 -30.19 8.61 11.69
CA PRO A 329 -30.34 8.47 10.25
C PRO A 329 -29.53 9.57 9.57
N PHE A 330 -28.61 9.16 8.69
CA PHE A 330 -27.83 10.11 7.90
C PHE A 330 -28.81 11.05 7.19
N PRO A 331 -28.67 12.38 7.30
CA PRO A 331 -29.51 13.27 6.53
C PRO A 331 -29.25 12.93 5.06
N SER A 332 -30.31 12.56 4.34
CA SER A 332 -30.24 12.29 2.91
C SER A 332 -29.79 13.57 2.23
N CYS A 333 -28.52 13.64 1.84
CA CYS A 333 -27.89 14.82 1.24
C CYS A 333 -28.55 15.27 -0.08
N LEU A 334 -29.46 14.44 -0.62
CA LEU A 334 -30.35 14.79 -1.70
C LEU A 334 -31.65 13.98 -1.55
N SER A 335 -32.78 14.65 -1.43
CA SER A 335 -34.09 13.98 -1.43
C SER A 335 -34.34 13.35 -2.80
N THR A 336 -34.92 12.14 -2.84
CA THR A 336 -35.29 11.43 -4.08
C THR A 336 -36.07 12.31 -5.05
N VAL A 337 -36.89 13.22 -4.52
CA VAL A 337 -37.66 14.20 -5.32
C VAL A 337 -36.72 15.20 -6.01
N HIS A 338 -35.71 15.71 -5.30
CA HIS A 338 -34.74 16.65 -5.86
C HIS A 338 -33.85 15.99 -6.92
N PHE A 339 -33.47 14.72 -6.72
CA PHE A 339 -32.74 13.94 -7.71
C PHE A 339 -33.55 13.77 -9.00
N ILE A 340 -34.83 13.38 -8.89
CA ILE A 340 -35.70 13.19 -10.05
C ILE A 340 -35.93 14.51 -10.81
N VAL A 341 -36.15 15.62 -10.10
CA VAL A 341 -36.30 16.95 -10.72
C VAL A 341 -35.02 17.35 -11.47
N PHE A 342 -33.85 17.13 -10.88
CA PHE A 342 -32.58 17.45 -11.53
C PHE A 342 -32.38 16.63 -12.82
N VAL A 343 -32.68 15.32 -12.78
CA VAL A 343 -32.59 14.45 -13.96
C VAL A 343 -33.56 14.90 -15.06
N ILE A 344 -34.79 15.30 -14.72
CA ILE A 344 -35.76 15.79 -15.71
C ILE A 344 -35.27 17.10 -16.34
N VAL A 345 -34.82 18.06 -15.53
CA VAL A 345 -34.30 19.35 -16.02
C VAL A 345 -33.08 19.15 -16.90
N GLN A 346 -32.13 18.30 -16.49
CA GLN A 346 -30.94 17.98 -17.27
C GLN A 346 -31.31 17.33 -18.61
N THR A 347 -32.30 16.43 -18.61
CA THR A 347 -32.77 15.77 -19.84
C THR A 347 -33.43 16.77 -20.79
N LEU A 348 -34.25 17.69 -20.27
CA LEU A 348 -34.88 18.75 -21.09
C LEU A 348 -33.86 19.72 -21.68
N LEU A 349 -32.85 20.12 -20.91
CA LEU A 349 -31.76 20.98 -21.40
C LEU A 349 -30.94 20.26 -22.48
N PHE A 350 -30.68 18.97 -22.32
CA PHE A 350 -29.94 18.18 -23.30
C PHE A 350 -30.72 18.03 -24.61
N ILE A 351 -32.03 17.74 -24.53
CA ILE A 351 -32.91 17.69 -25.71
C ILE A 351 -32.99 19.06 -26.37
N GLY A 352 -33.17 20.14 -25.59
CA GLY A 352 -33.19 21.51 -26.09
C GLY A 352 -31.90 21.89 -26.82
N TYR A 353 -30.75 21.49 -26.27
CA TYR A 353 -29.45 21.69 -26.91
C TYR A 353 -29.33 20.91 -28.23
N ILE A 354 -29.77 19.65 -28.27
CA ILE A 354 -29.77 18.85 -29.50
C ILE A 354 -30.67 19.49 -30.56
N VAL A 355 -31.88 19.93 -30.21
CA VAL A 355 -32.80 20.59 -31.15
C VAL A 355 -32.21 21.91 -31.66
N TYR A 356 -31.62 22.71 -30.78
CA TYR A 356 -30.95 23.96 -31.14
C TYR A 356 -29.78 23.71 -32.12
N ARG A 357 -28.92 22.74 -31.81
CA ARG A 357 -27.80 22.35 -32.69
C ARG A 357 -28.31 21.85 -34.03
N THR A 358 -29.35 21.03 -34.04
CA THR A 358 -29.95 20.49 -35.27
C THR A 358 -30.57 21.60 -36.12
N GLN A 359 -31.20 22.62 -35.50
CA GLN A 359 -31.71 23.79 -36.22
C GLN A 359 -30.58 24.65 -36.79
N GLN A 360 -29.50 24.86 -36.05
CA GLN A 360 -28.29 25.55 -36.52
C GLN A 360 -27.68 24.82 -37.74
N GLU A 361 -27.54 23.50 -37.66
CA GLU A 361 -27.06 22.68 -38.78
C GLU A 361 -28.02 22.72 -39.99
N ALA A 362 -29.33 22.73 -39.78
CA ALA A 362 -30.33 22.86 -40.84
C ALA A 362 -30.37 24.27 -41.47
N ALA A 363 -30.12 25.32 -40.68
CA ALA A 363 -30.00 26.69 -41.16
C ALA A 363 -28.73 26.89 -41.98
N ALA A 364 -27.60 26.32 -41.54
CA ALA A 364 -26.33 26.35 -42.28
C ALA A 364 -26.42 25.65 -43.65
N LYS A 365 -27.22 24.57 -43.76
CA LYS A 365 -27.47 23.86 -45.03
C LYS A 365 -28.35 24.61 -46.03
N LYS A 366 -29.04 25.70 -45.65
CA LYS A 366 -29.81 26.54 -46.57
C LYS A 366 -28.96 27.63 -47.26
N PHE A 367 -27.69 27.77 -46.87
CA PHE A 367 -26.74 28.73 -47.43
C PHE A 367 -25.69 28.08 -48.36
N PHE A 368 -25.86 26.81 -48.71
CA PHE A 368 -25.07 26.10 -49.72
C PHE A 368 -25.94 25.63 -50.88
#